data_AF-A0A7S3I2I8-F1
#
_entry.id   AF-A0A7S3I2I8-F1
#
_cell.length_a   1.000
_cell.length_b   1.000
_cell.length_c   1.000
_cell.angle_alpha   90.00
_cell.angle_beta   90.00
_cell.angle_gamma   90.00
#
_symmetry.space_group_name_H-M   'P 1'
#
loop_
_entity.id
_entity.type
_entity.pdbx_description
1 polymer ?
#
loop_
_entity_poly.entity_id
_entity_poly.type
_entity_poly.pdbx_seq_one_letter_code
_entity_poly.pdbx_strand_id
1 'polypeptide(L)'
;STHAVSTVLAKIATHCPDANATVAVPNSLGPGELLVRYGTDEQKGYFLPRLADGTLIPCFGLTGPHNGSDATALQGAFGIVERRNGELGIRATFRKRYITLAPV
;
A
#
# COMPACT_ATOMS: atom_id res chain seq x y z
N SER A 1 17.98 -2.33 -2.04
CA SER A 1 18.90 -1.28 -1.54
C SER A 1 18.18 0.05 -1.60
N THR A 2 18.12 0.81 -0.50
CA THR A 2 17.47 2.13 -0.44
C THR A 2 18.08 3.09 -1.46
N HIS A 3 19.41 3.04 -1.65
CA HIS A 3 20.11 3.86 -2.63
C HIS A 3 19.64 3.61 -4.07
N ALA A 4 19.48 2.33 -4.45
CA ALA A 4 19.02 1.97 -5.80
C ALA A 4 17.60 2.49 -6.07
N VAL A 5 16.68 2.33 -5.10
CA VAL A 5 15.31 2.85 -5.22
C VAL A 5 15.31 4.37 -5.37
N SER A 6 16.07 5.09 -4.53
CA SER A 6 16.14 6.55 -4.61
C SER A 6 16.69 7.06 -5.93
N THR A 7 17.70 6.41 -6.51
CA THR A 7 18.30 6.81 -7.79
C THR A 7 17.34 6.64 -8.95
N VAL A 8 16.61 5.51 -8.99
CA VAL A 8 15.59 5.27 -10.03
C VAL A 8 14.47 6.29 -9.92
N LEU A 9 13.94 6.52 -8.72
CA LEU A 9 12.87 7.50 -8.51
C LEU A 9 13.32 8.91 -8.90
N ALA A 10 14.52 9.34 -8.49
CA ALA A 10 15.07 10.65 -8.86
C ALA A 10 15.14 10.84 -10.38
N LYS A 11 15.54 9.81 -11.14
CA LYS A 11 15.60 9.88 -12.61
C LYS A 11 14.22 9.98 -13.26
N ILE A 12 13.23 9.23 -12.77
CA ILE A 12 11.86 9.29 -13.31
C ILE A 12 11.25 10.67 -13.04
N ALA A 13 11.48 11.22 -11.84
CA ALA A 13 10.95 12.52 -11.43
C ALA A 13 11.42 13.68 -12.33
N THR A 14 12.59 13.59 -12.98
CA THR A 14 13.04 14.63 -13.92
C THR A 14 12.27 14.65 -15.25
N HIS A 15 11.41 13.66 -15.51
CA HIS A 15 10.66 13.54 -16.77
C HIS A 15 9.15 13.59 -16.55
N CYS A 16 8.63 12.84 -15.56
CA CYS A 16 7.19 12.75 -15.32
C CYS A 16 6.89 12.52 -13.83
N PRO A 17 6.34 13.52 -13.13
CA PRO A 17 5.94 13.39 -11.73
C PRO A 17 4.87 12.32 -11.49
N ASP A 18 3.93 12.14 -12.41
CA ASP A 18 2.85 11.15 -12.26
C ASP A 18 3.36 9.71 -12.41
N ALA A 19 4.25 9.49 -13.38
CA ALA A 19 4.95 8.20 -13.52
C ALA A 19 5.83 7.93 -12.28
N ASN A 20 6.47 8.96 -11.74
CA ASN A 20 7.24 8.83 -10.50
C ASN A 20 6.34 8.40 -9.34
N ALA A 21 5.17 9.05 -9.14
CA ALA A 21 4.23 8.68 -8.09
C ALA A 21 3.74 7.23 -8.23
N THR A 22 3.51 6.78 -9.46
CA THR A 22 3.09 5.40 -9.77
C THR A 22 4.14 4.36 -9.38
N VAL A 23 5.43 4.67 -9.56
CA VAL A 23 6.53 3.77 -9.17
C VAL A 23 6.89 3.91 -7.69
N ALA A 24 6.82 5.13 -7.14
CA ALA A 24 7.18 5.41 -5.75
C ALA A 24 6.20 4.78 -4.76
N VAL A 25 4.88 4.92 -4.99
CA VAL A 25 3.87 4.43 -4.03
C VAL A 25 4.02 2.94 -3.69
N PRO A 26 4.11 2.02 -4.66
CA PRO A 26 4.30 0.60 -4.38
C PRO A 26 5.64 0.26 -3.70
N ASN A 27 6.71 0.99 -4.05
CA ASN A 27 8.09 0.59 -3.77
C ASN A 27 8.77 1.36 -2.63
N SER A 28 8.23 2.51 -2.20
CA SER A 28 8.83 3.34 -1.15
C SER A 28 7.86 3.79 -0.05
N LEU A 29 6.55 3.71 -0.26
CA LEU A 29 5.54 4.22 0.70
C LEU A 29 4.85 3.14 1.51
N GLY A 30 5.02 1.86 1.16
CA GLY A 30 4.60 0.80 2.06
C GLY A 30 4.11 -0.51 1.45
N PRO A 31 3.31 -0.58 0.37
CA PRO A 31 2.63 -1.84 0.05
C PRO A 31 3.57 -3.00 -0.27
N GLY A 32 4.55 -2.80 -1.16
CA GLY A 32 5.57 -3.81 -1.44
C GLY A 32 6.53 -4.00 -0.26
N GLU A 33 6.96 -2.92 0.38
CA GLU A 33 7.92 -2.95 1.50
C GLU A 33 7.36 -3.65 2.75
N LEU A 34 6.12 -3.36 3.13
CA LEU A 34 5.41 -3.98 4.24
C LEU A 34 5.14 -5.46 3.96
N LEU A 35 4.83 -5.82 2.72
CA LEU A 35 4.66 -7.21 2.33
C LEU A 35 5.99 -7.98 2.38
N VAL A 36 7.10 -7.39 1.92
CA VAL A 36 8.44 -7.99 2.05
C VAL A 36 8.82 -8.16 3.52
N ARG A 37 8.51 -7.20 4.38
CA ARG A 37 8.88 -7.23 5.81
C ARG A 37 7.99 -8.14 6.67
N TYR A 38 6.68 -8.06 6.48
CA TYR A 38 5.69 -8.62 7.40
C TYR A 38 4.78 -9.68 6.76
N GLY A 39 4.84 -9.89 5.44
CA GLY A 39 4.05 -10.92 4.77
C GLY A 39 4.51 -12.33 5.13
N THR A 40 3.58 -13.28 5.12
CA THR A 40 3.91 -14.72 5.15
C THR A 40 4.59 -15.15 3.86
N ASP A 41 5.23 -16.32 3.85
CA ASP A 41 5.87 -16.84 2.64
C ASP A 41 4.86 -17.07 1.50
N GLU A 42 3.66 -17.52 1.82
CA GLU A 42 2.56 -17.67 0.86
C GLU A 42 2.11 -16.32 0.28
N GLN A 43 1.95 -15.31 1.14
CA GLN A 43 1.62 -13.95 0.70
C GLN A 43 2.72 -13.38 -0.20
N LYS A 44 3.99 -13.53 0.20
CA LYS A 44 5.13 -13.06 -0.59
C LYS A 44 5.20 -13.75 -1.94
N GLY A 45 5.08 -15.08 -1.97
CA GLY A 45 5.10 -15.87 -3.20
C GLY A 45 3.95 -15.53 -4.16
N TYR A 46 2.77 -15.21 -3.62
CA TYR A 46 1.63 -14.81 -4.44
C TYR A 46 1.73 -13.36 -4.94
N PHE A 47 1.95 -12.40 -4.04
CA PHE A 47 1.81 -10.98 -4.33
C PHE A 47 3.07 -10.36 -4.94
N LEU A 48 4.28 -10.65 -4.45
CA LEU A 48 5.48 -9.93 -4.89
C LEU A 48 5.79 -10.06 -6.39
N PRO A 49 5.68 -11.25 -7.03
CA PRO A 49 5.90 -11.36 -8.47
C PRO A 49 4.90 -10.51 -9.28
N ARG A 50 3.63 -10.52 -8.86
CA ARG A 50 2.53 -9.79 -9.52
C ARG A 50 2.59 -8.28 -9.30
N LEU A 51 3.16 -7.84 -8.18
CA LEU A 51 3.44 -6.43 -7.94
C LEU A 51 4.65 -5.96 -8.77
N ALA A 52 5.64 -6.83 -8.96
CA ALA A 52 6.86 -6.52 -9.73
C ALA A 52 6.61 -6.43 -11.24
N ASP A 53 5.71 -7.25 -11.79
CA ASP A 53 5.35 -7.23 -13.21
C ASP A 53 4.19 -6.28 -13.56
N GLY A 54 3.57 -5.67 -12.54
CA GLY A 54 2.46 -4.71 -12.70
C GLY A 54 1.08 -5.36 -12.89
N THR A 55 0.95 -6.69 -12.78
CA THR A 55 -0.35 -7.38 -12.79
C THR A 55 -1.25 -6.92 -11.65
N LEU A 56 -0.66 -6.61 -10.48
CA LEU A 56 -1.33 -6.00 -9.35
C LEU A 56 -0.77 -4.60 -9.11
N ILE A 57 -1.66 -3.61 -8.97
CA ILE A 57 -1.30 -2.22 -8.69
C ILE A 57 -1.73 -1.92 -7.24
N PRO A 58 -0.80 -1.74 -6.30
CA PRO A 58 -1.17 -1.51 -4.91
C PRO A 58 -1.38 -0.03 -4.61
N CYS A 59 -2.19 0.26 -3.60
CA CYS A 59 -2.32 1.58 -3.01
C CYS A 59 -2.09 1.52 -1.48
N PHE A 60 -1.82 2.67 -0.85
CA PHE A 60 -1.59 2.75 0.59
C PHE A 60 -2.66 3.57 1.31
N GLY A 61 -3.65 2.87 1.86
CA GLY A 61 -4.85 3.45 2.47
C GLY A 61 -4.70 3.99 3.90
N LEU A 62 -3.79 4.95 4.13
CA LEU A 62 -3.59 5.52 5.48
C LEU A 62 -4.53 6.71 5.76
N THR A 63 -4.41 7.78 4.99
CA THR A 63 -5.13 9.06 5.16
C THR A 63 -6.64 8.89 5.09
N GLY A 64 -7.36 9.47 6.05
CA GLY A 64 -8.82 9.48 6.11
C GLY A 64 -9.41 10.89 6.04
N PRO A 65 -10.75 11.00 6.02
CA PRO A 65 -11.45 12.29 5.92
C PRO A 65 -11.11 13.30 7.03
N HIS A 66 -10.74 12.79 8.21
CA HIS A 66 -10.48 13.57 9.42
C HIS A 66 -9.11 13.29 10.03
N ASN A 67 -8.28 12.46 9.39
CA ASN A 67 -6.96 12.08 9.88
C ASN A 67 -5.94 12.09 8.73
N GLY A 68 -4.92 12.94 8.86
CA GLY A 68 -3.86 13.17 7.87
C GLY A 68 -2.50 13.14 8.56
N SER A 69 -2.01 14.30 8.98
CA SER A 69 -0.75 14.41 9.73
C SER A 69 -0.79 13.64 11.06
N ASP A 70 -1.91 13.70 11.78
CA ASP A 70 -2.20 12.78 12.88
C ASP A 70 -2.77 11.48 12.32
N ALA A 71 -1.88 10.59 11.87
CA ALA A 71 -2.25 9.32 11.27
C ALA A 71 -2.85 8.33 12.29
N THR A 72 -2.59 8.54 13.58
CA THR A 72 -3.05 7.66 14.66
C THR A 72 -4.46 7.95 15.13
N ALA A 73 -4.95 9.19 14.95
CA ALA A 73 -6.32 9.58 15.24
C ALA A 73 -7.32 9.09 14.17
N LEU A 74 -7.34 7.78 13.92
CA LEU A 74 -8.30 7.15 13.01
C LEU A 74 -9.74 7.36 13.51
N GLN A 75 -10.52 8.12 12.74
CA GLN A 75 -11.93 8.35 13.02
C GLN A 75 -12.82 7.59 12.04
N GLY A 76 -13.86 6.93 12.57
CA GLY A 76 -14.85 6.24 11.75
C GLY A 76 -14.32 4.99 11.04
N ALA A 77 -13.17 4.46 11.47
CA ALA A 77 -12.67 3.15 11.08
C ALA A 77 -12.86 2.16 12.24
N PHE A 78 -13.47 1.02 11.96
CA PHE A 78 -13.72 -0.03 12.95
C PHE A 78 -13.42 -1.39 12.34
N GLY A 79 -12.84 -2.30 13.11
CA GLY A 79 -12.54 -3.65 12.68
C GLY A 79 -12.74 -4.64 13.81
N ILE A 80 -13.35 -5.78 13.51
CA ILE A 80 -13.41 -6.91 14.42
C ILE A 80 -12.80 -8.14 13.77
N VAL A 81 -12.11 -8.93 14.58
CA VAL A 81 -11.70 -10.27 14.21
C VAL A 81 -12.92 -11.18 14.38
N GLU A 82 -13.28 -11.88 13.32
CA GLU A 82 -14.39 -12.84 13.37
C GLU A 82 -14.04 -14.10 12.57
N ARG A 83 -14.64 -15.24 12.96
CA ARG A 83 -14.53 -16.49 12.21
C ARG A 83 -15.76 -16.66 11.33
N ARG A 84 -15.58 -16.77 10.01
CA ARG A 84 -16.66 -17.08 9.04
C ARG A 84 -16.32 -18.36 8.29
N ASN A 85 -17.29 -19.26 8.14
CA ASN A 85 -17.13 -20.52 7.41
C ASN A 85 -15.92 -21.36 7.87
N GLY A 86 -15.55 -21.28 9.15
CA GLY A 86 -14.37 -21.97 9.66
C GLY A 86 -13.03 -21.27 9.38
N GLU A 87 -13.01 -20.06 8.81
CA GLU A 87 -11.79 -19.28 8.55
C GLU A 87 -11.71 -18.05 9.45
N LEU A 88 -10.52 -17.76 9.98
CA LEU A 88 -10.25 -16.55 10.76
C LEU A 88 -10.10 -15.36 9.80
N GLY A 89 -10.87 -14.30 10.01
CA GLY A 89 -10.84 -13.11 9.18
C GLY A 89 -11.03 -11.82 9.96
N ILE A 90 -11.00 -10.70 9.25
CA ILE A 90 -11.26 -9.36 9.78
C ILE A 90 -12.44 -8.78 9.00
N ARG A 91 -13.46 -8.31 9.72
CA ARG A 91 -14.51 -7.46 9.15
C ARG A 91 -14.25 -6.03 9.59
N ALA A 92 -14.01 -5.17 8.62
CA ALA A 92 -13.71 -3.76 8.87
C ALA A 92 -14.58 -2.83 8.02
N THR A 93 -14.87 -1.66 8.59
CA THR A 93 -15.47 -0.52 7.91
C THR A 93 -14.48 0.62 8.00
N PHE A 94 -14.17 1.27 6.88
CA PHE A 94 -13.27 2.42 6.84
C PHE A 94 -13.62 3.36 5.69
N ARG A 95 -13.24 4.64 5.83
CA ARG A 95 -13.26 5.63 4.75
C ARG A 95 -11.89 6.25 4.63
N LYS A 96 -11.37 6.31 3.40
CA LYS A 96 -10.05 6.86 3.08
C LYS A 96 -10.16 8.02 2.09
N ARG A 97 -9.17 8.92 2.08
CA ARG A 97 -9.16 10.11 1.24
C ARG A 97 -7.75 10.37 0.72
N TYR A 98 -7.65 10.83 -0.53
CA TYR A 98 -6.38 11.15 -1.21
C TYR A 98 -5.43 9.95 -1.33
N ILE A 99 -5.98 8.77 -1.62
CA ILE A 99 -5.18 7.56 -1.79
C ILE A 99 -4.74 7.46 -3.25
N THR A 100 -3.47 7.74 -3.50
CA THR A 100 -2.86 7.58 -4.83
C THR A 100 -2.99 6.12 -5.29
N LEU A 101 -3.33 5.92 -6.56
CA LEU A 101 -3.58 4.63 -7.21
C LEU A 101 -4.83 3.85 -6.74
N ALA A 102 -5.63 4.35 -5.80
CA ALA A 102 -6.84 3.65 -5.37
C ALA A 102 -7.92 3.42 -6.46
N PRO A 103 -8.15 4.33 -7.44
CA PRO A 103 -9.16 4.12 -8.48
C PRO A 103 -8.63 3.43 -9.74
N VAL A 104 -7.34 3.06 -9.76
CA VAL A 104 -6.68 2.35 -10.87
C VAL A 104 -7.00 0.87 -10.75
#